data_AF-A0A496WD14-F1
#
_entry.id   AF-A0A496WD14-F1
#
_cell.length_a   1.000
_cell.length_b   1.000
_cell.length_c   1.000
_cell.angle_alpha   90.00
_cell.angle_beta   90.00
_cell.angle_gamma   90.00
#
_symmetry.space_group_name_H-M   'P 1'
#
loop_
_entity.id
_entity.type
_entity.pdbx_description
1 polymer ?
#
loop_
_entity_poly.entity_id
_entity_poly.type
_entity_poly.pdbx_seq_one_letter_code
_entity_poly.pdbx_strand_id
1 'polypeptide(L)'
;MFGVAIFILALITAVILLIAADPGNPITWVLVALLAFLPLIHKKMSSRQYIKWKPEYSVGIDSIDQQHKKLLGLINQLQTAVDFSTGEQFEREALDQLLDYTKTHFHYEEGLMQENGYPDFESHKKQHDKMIARVGEVLAEYEKDQDTAMKNAVIYLKDWLINHINGTDKAYSSFLIAKGVK
;
A
#
# COMPACT_ATOMS: atom_id res chain seq x y z
N MET A 1 -11.00 -14.24 2.69
CA MET A 1 -10.27 -15.22 3.54
C MET A 1 -10.89 -16.63 3.69
N PHE A 2 -12.23 -16.81 3.75
CA PHE A 2 -12.82 -18.14 3.99
C PHE A 2 -12.38 -19.22 2.98
N GLY A 3 -12.29 -18.91 1.69
CA GLY A 3 -11.93 -19.90 0.66
C GLY A 3 -10.52 -20.47 0.80
N VAL A 4 -9.52 -19.64 1.13
CA VAL A 4 -8.11 -20.09 1.27
C VAL A 4 -7.94 -20.88 2.56
N ALA A 5 -8.55 -20.45 3.66
CA ALA A 5 -8.53 -21.19 4.93
C ALA A 5 -9.24 -22.55 4.80
N ILE A 6 -10.38 -22.60 4.10
CA ILE A 6 -11.11 -23.84 3.80
C ILE A 6 -10.27 -24.75 2.89
N PHE A 7 -9.60 -24.19 1.88
CA PHE A 7 -8.72 -24.95 0.99
C PHE A 7 -7.53 -25.54 1.75
N ILE A 8 -6.86 -24.76 2.61
CA ILE A 8 -5.76 -25.23 3.45
C ILE A 8 -6.25 -26.30 4.42
N LEU A 9 -7.40 -26.11 5.06
CA LEU A 9 -8.00 -27.07 5.98
C LEU A 9 -8.37 -28.37 5.25
N ALA A 10 -8.94 -28.30 4.05
CA ALA A 10 -9.26 -29.45 3.21
C ALA A 10 -7.98 -30.19 2.79
N LEU A 11 -6.91 -29.46 2.43
CA LEU A 11 -5.62 -30.04 2.06
C LEU A 11 -4.96 -30.76 3.25
N ILE A 12 -4.97 -30.15 4.45
CA ILE A 12 -4.47 -30.76 5.69
C ILE A 12 -5.28 -32.02 6.02
N THR A 13 -6.61 -31.93 5.92
CA THR A 13 -7.51 -33.07 6.19
C THR A 13 -7.24 -34.22 5.21
N ALA A 14 -7.07 -33.93 3.92
CA ALA A 14 -6.75 -34.93 2.90
C ALA A 14 -5.41 -35.62 3.17
N VAL A 15 -4.38 -34.88 3.60
CA VAL A 15 -3.08 -35.43 3.98
C VAL A 15 -3.19 -36.37 5.18
N ILE A 16 -3.91 -35.97 6.22
CA ILE A 16 -4.11 -36.79 7.43
C ILE A 16 -4.82 -38.11 7.06
N LEU A 17 -5.88 -38.04 6.25
CA LEU A 17 -6.62 -39.24 5.81
C LEU A 17 -5.77 -40.16 4.94
N LEU A 18 -4.97 -39.61 4.02
CA LEU A 18 -4.08 -40.43 3.17
C LEU A 18 -2.96 -41.10 3.98
N ILE A 19 -2.36 -40.40 4.95
CA ILE A 19 -1.35 -41.00 5.86
C ILE A 19 -1.98 -42.15 6.66
N ALA A 20 -3.20 -41.94 7.19
CA ALA A 20 -3.88 -42.96 7.99
C ALA A 20 -4.28 -44.20 7.16
N ALA A 21 -4.57 -44.03 5.86
CA ALA A 21 -4.97 -45.10 4.98
C ALA A 21 -3.79 -45.87 4.37
N ASP A 22 -2.78 -45.15 3.83
CA ASP A 22 -1.59 -45.72 3.22
C ASP A 22 -0.42 -44.71 3.20
N PRO A 23 0.54 -44.85 4.14
CA PRO A 23 1.74 -44.01 4.19
C PRO A 23 2.67 -44.14 2.96
N GLY A 24 2.56 -45.24 2.21
CA GLY A 24 3.35 -45.49 1.01
C GLY A 24 2.82 -44.80 -0.24
N ASN A 25 1.64 -44.19 -0.16
CA ASN A 25 1.01 -43.55 -1.31
C ASN A 25 1.81 -42.30 -1.75
N PRO A 26 2.28 -42.23 -3.02
CA PRO A 26 3.06 -41.12 -3.52
C PRO A 26 2.30 -39.78 -3.50
N ILE A 27 0.96 -39.81 -3.57
CA ILE A 27 0.11 -38.61 -3.50
C ILE A 27 0.24 -37.93 -2.12
N THR A 28 0.36 -38.72 -1.05
CA THR A 28 0.56 -38.21 0.32
C THR A 28 1.76 -37.27 0.38
N TRP A 29 2.90 -37.71 -0.15
CA TRP A 29 4.15 -36.97 -0.11
C TRP A 29 4.16 -35.77 -1.06
N VAL A 30 3.43 -35.82 -2.18
CA VAL A 30 3.17 -34.65 -3.04
C VAL A 30 2.36 -33.58 -2.30
N LEU A 31 1.31 -33.96 -1.58
CA LEU A 31 0.49 -33.03 -0.80
C LEU A 31 1.24 -32.45 0.40
N VAL A 32 2.08 -33.25 1.09
CA VAL A 32 2.98 -32.77 2.14
C VAL A 32 3.98 -31.75 1.61
N ALA A 33 4.58 -32.01 0.44
CA ALA A 33 5.45 -31.05 -0.22
C ALA A 33 4.69 -29.75 -0.54
N LEU A 34 3.49 -29.81 -1.12
CA LEU A 34 2.66 -28.64 -1.40
C LEU A 34 2.36 -27.81 -0.13
N LEU A 35 2.03 -28.46 0.99
CA LEU A 35 1.84 -27.80 2.29
C LEU A 35 3.13 -27.14 2.79
N ALA A 36 4.29 -27.79 2.64
CA ALA A 36 5.58 -27.23 3.05
C ALA A 36 5.99 -26.00 2.21
N PHE A 37 5.57 -25.93 0.94
CA PHE A 37 5.81 -24.77 0.08
C PHE A 37 4.78 -23.63 0.28
N LEU A 38 3.65 -23.90 0.93
CA LEU A 38 2.56 -22.94 1.12
C LEU A 38 3.00 -21.63 1.84
N PRO A 39 3.82 -21.66 2.92
CA PRO A 39 4.34 -20.45 3.55
C PRO A 39 5.22 -19.62 2.61
N LEU A 40 5.97 -20.26 1.71
CA LEU A 40 6.83 -19.57 0.74
C LEU A 40 6.01 -18.89 -0.35
N ILE A 41 4.95 -19.56 -0.82
CA ILE A 41 4.00 -19.02 -1.78
C ILE A 41 3.27 -17.82 -1.16
N HIS A 42 2.76 -17.98 0.07
CA HIS A 42 2.12 -16.90 0.82
C HIS A 42 3.05 -15.69 1.01
N LYS A 43 4.29 -15.93 1.48
CA LYS A 43 5.30 -14.87 1.67
C LYS A 43 5.65 -14.15 0.36
N LYS A 44 5.77 -14.88 -0.76
CA LYS A 44 6.08 -14.32 -2.07
C LYS A 44 4.91 -13.50 -2.65
N MET A 45 3.69 -13.95 -2.38
CA MET A 45 2.46 -13.26 -2.79
C MET A 45 2.22 -12.00 -1.95
N SER A 46 2.45 -12.05 -0.64
CA SER A 46 2.34 -10.90 0.26
C SER A 46 3.50 -9.89 0.13
N SER A 47 4.64 -10.31 -0.44
CA SER A 47 5.80 -9.42 -0.67
C SER A 47 5.79 -8.75 -2.04
N ARG A 48 4.69 -8.84 -2.81
CA ARG A 48 4.63 -8.27 -4.15
C ARG A 48 4.53 -6.75 -4.05
N GLN A 49 5.58 -6.04 -4.45
CA GLN A 49 5.49 -4.59 -4.66
C GLN A 49 4.86 -4.33 -6.02
N TYR A 50 3.62 -3.84 -5.99
CA TYR A 50 2.88 -3.42 -7.19
C TYR A 50 3.47 -2.15 -7.78
N ILE A 51 3.91 -1.24 -6.91
CA ILE A 51 4.59 0.00 -7.25
C ILE A 51 5.99 -0.03 -6.63
N LYS A 52 7.00 0.16 -7.46
CA LYS A 52 8.40 0.25 -7.02
C LYS A 52 8.86 1.70 -7.10
N TRP A 53 9.66 2.12 -6.13
CA TRP A 53 10.38 3.38 -6.24
C TRP A 53 11.24 3.39 -7.49
N LYS A 54 11.26 4.53 -8.18
CA LYS A 54 12.13 4.77 -9.33
C LYS A 54 12.92 6.05 -9.07
N PRO A 55 14.17 6.16 -9.57
CA PRO A 55 14.97 7.38 -9.44
C PRO A 55 14.26 8.62 -10.00
N GLU A 56 13.40 8.44 -11.01
CA GLU A 56 12.61 9.52 -11.60
C GLU A 56 11.62 10.16 -10.61
N TYR A 57 11.25 9.51 -9.50
CA TYR A 57 10.35 10.07 -8.48
C TYR A 57 11.08 10.95 -7.46
N SER A 58 12.42 10.96 -7.47
CA SER A 58 13.17 11.77 -6.53
C SER A 58 12.90 13.27 -6.74
N VAL A 59 12.73 13.98 -5.63
CA VAL A 59 12.69 15.44 -5.58
C VAL A 59 14.05 16.04 -5.22
N GLY A 60 15.08 15.20 -5.05
CA GLY A 60 16.44 15.62 -4.70
C GLY A 60 16.63 16.00 -3.23
N ILE A 61 15.64 15.72 -2.37
CA ILE A 61 15.65 15.96 -0.93
C ILE A 61 15.42 14.60 -0.27
N ASP A 62 16.46 14.04 0.35
CA ASP A 62 16.48 12.69 0.91
C ASP A 62 15.37 12.51 1.94
N SER A 63 15.14 13.53 2.79
CA SER A 63 14.10 13.47 3.82
C SER A 63 12.69 13.34 3.25
N ILE A 64 12.41 13.90 2.07
CA ILE A 64 11.14 13.79 1.36
C ILE A 64 11.07 12.47 0.57
N ASP A 65 12.15 12.11 -0.13
CA ASP A 65 12.23 10.86 -0.88
C ASP A 65 11.98 9.62 -0.01
N GLN A 66 12.45 9.62 1.25
CA GLN A 66 12.14 8.53 2.18
C GLN A 66 10.66 8.47 2.56
N GLN A 67 9.99 9.62 2.68
CA GLN A 67 8.56 9.68 2.96
C GLN A 67 7.75 9.20 1.76
N HIS A 68 8.09 9.63 0.53
CA HIS A 68 7.45 9.13 -0.68
C HIS A 68 7.63 7.61 -0.84
N LYS A 69 8.82 7.07 -0.57
CA LYS A 69 9.04 5.61 -0.57
C LYS A 69 8.14 4.89 0.43
N LYS A 70 7.97 5.46 1.62
CA LYS A 70 7.07 4.89 2.64
C LYS A 70 5.60 4.96 2.20
N LEU A 71 5.16 6.06 1.59
CA LEU A 71 3.80 6.17 1.02
C LEU A 71 3.55 5.13 -0.06
N LEU A 72 4.48 4.93 -1.00
CA LEU A 72 4.38 3.84 -1.99
C LEU A 72 4.32 2.46 -1.32
N GLY A 73 5.06 2.26 -0.23
CA GLY A 73 5.00 1.06 0.58
C GLY A 73 3.61 0.82 1.17
N LEU A 74 2.99 1.86 1.75
CA LEU A 74 1.65 1.79 2.33
C LEU A 74 0.57 1.55 1.25
N ILE A 75 0.70 2.16 0.07
CA ILE A 75 -0.20 1.87 -1.07
C ILE A 75 -0.07 0.41 -1.52
N ASN A 76 1.14 -0.15 -1.53
CA ASN A 76 1.33 -1.57 -1.83
C ASN A 76 0.67 -2.49 -0.78
N GLN A 77 0.69 -2.09 0.50
CA GLN A 77 -0.01 -2.82 1.57
C GLN A 77 -1.52 -2.76 1.37
N LEU A 78 -2.06 -1.59 1.00
CA LEU A 78 -3.48 -1.43 0.68
C LEU A 78 -3.90 -2.30 -0.52
N GLN A 79 -3.10 -2.31 -1.60
CA GLN A 79 -3.34 -3.19 -2.75
C GLN A 79 -3.32 -4.67 -2.35
N THR A 80 -2.42 -5.06 -1.44
CA THR A 80 -2.36 -6.44 -0.91
C THR A 80 -3.63 -6.78 -0.15
N ALA A 81 -4.14 -5.86 0.69
CA ALA A 81 -5.40 -6.06 1.41
C ALA A 81 -6.57 -6.32 0.43
N VAL A 82 -6.64 -5.53 -0.65
CA VAL A 82 -7.64 -5.67 -1.72
C VAL A 82 -7.51 -6.99 -2.47
N ASP A 83 -6.30 -7.39 -2.88
CA ASP A 83 -6.08 -8.58 -3.70
C ASP A 83 -6.38 -9.88 -2.92
N PHE A 84 -6.18 -9.88 -1.60
CA PHE A 84 -6.36 -11.06 -0.75
C PHE A 84 -7.67 -11.10 0.03
N SER A 85 -8.51 -10.07 -0.11
CA SER A 85 -9.76 -9.91 0.66
C SER A 85 -9.51 -10.25 2.13
N THR A 86 -8.58 -9.51 2.74
CA THR A 86 -8.05 -9.72 4.09
C THR A 86 -9.09 -9.48 5.19
N GLY A 87 -10.28 -9.01 4.81
CA GLY A 87 -11.38 -8.71 5.71
C GLY A 87 -11.35 -7.25 6.16
N GLU A 88 -12.53 -6.77 6.56
CA GLU A 88 -12.79 -5.36 6.83
C GLU A 88 -11.81 -4.72 7.81
N GLN A 89 -11.51 -5.40 8.92
CA GLN A 89 -10.60 -4.86 9.93
C GLN A 89 -9.23 -4.51 9.34
N PHE A 90 -8.65 -5.43 8.57
CA PHE A 90 -7.31 -5.24 7.99
C PHE A 90 -7.32 -4.18 6.88
N GLU A 91 -8.39 -4.13 6.08
CA GLU A 91 -8.56 -3.12 5.03
C GLU A 91 -8.66 -1.71 5.63
N ARG A 92 -9.44 -1.53 6.70
CA ARG A 92 -9.56 -0.27 7.42
C ARG A 92 -8.23 0.13 8.08
N GLU A 93 -7.57 -0.79 8.78
CA GLU A 93 -6.26 -0.52 9.38
C GLU A 93 -5.21 -0.07 8.34
N ALA A 94 -5.18 -0.72 7.17
CA ALA A 94 -4.28 -0.32 6.08
C ALA A 94 -4.61 1.06 5.52
N LEU A 95 -5.91 1.38 5.36
CA LEU A 95 -6.37 2.67 4.88
C LEU A 95 -6.07 3.81 5.89
N ASP A 96 -6.33 3.57 7.17
CA ASP A 96 -6.06 4.52 8.26
C ASP A 96 -4.56 4.82 8.37
N GLN A 97 -3.71 3.78 8.33
CA GLN A 97 -2.25 3.96 8.35
C GLN A 97 -1.75 4.79 7.16
N LEU A 98 -2.31 4.56 5.97
CA LEU A 98 -1.98 5.35 4.79
C LEU A 98 -2.42 6.81 4.94
N LEU A 99 -3.66 7.05 5.42
CA LEU A 99 -4.19 8.39 5.61
C LEU A 99 -3.40 9.19 6.66
N ASP A 100 -3.10 8.59 7.81
CA ASP A 100 -2.38 9.25 8.88
C ASP A 100 -0.94 9.60 8.47
N TYR A 101 -0.27 8.68 7.76
CA TYR A 101 1.06 8.95 7.26
C TYR A 101 1.05 10.00 6.14
N THR A 102 0.03 10.03 5.29
CA THR A 102 -0.16 11.06 4.27
C THR A 102 -0.30 12.45 4.89
N LYS A 103 -1.13 12.59 5.94
CA LYS A 103 -1.26 13.88 6.66
C LYS A 103 0.07 14.31 7.29
N THR A 104 0.80 13.36 7.87
CA THR A 104 2.12 13.62 8.46
C THR A 104 3.10 14.13 7.40
N HIS A 105 3.11 13.49 6.23
CA HIS A 105 3.94 13.86 5.10
C HIS A 105 3.61 15.26 4.56
N PHE A 106 2.34 15.54 4.30
CA PHE A 106 1.89 16.86 3.85
C PHE A 106 2.24 17.95 4.85
N HIS A 107 2.04 17.70 6.15
CA HIS A 107 2.42 18.66 7.19
C HIS A 107 3.93 18.95 7.19
N TYR A 108 4.76 17.93 6.94
CA TYR A 108 6.21 18.10 6.83
C TYR A 108 6.60 18.98 5.63
N GLU A 109 6.05 18.71 4.45
CA GLU A 109 6.32 19.51 3.25
C GLU A 109 5.78 20.94 3.38
N GLU A 110 4.58 21.10 3.93
CA GLU A 110 3.96 22.39 4.23
C GLU A 110 4.84 23.21 5.18
N GLY A 111 5.36 22.59 6.25
CA GLY A 111 6.32 23.22 7.16
C GLY A 111 7.56 23.71 6.43
N LEU A 112 8.20 22.85 5.63
CA LEU A 112 9.38 23.21 4.84
C LEU A 112 9.10 24.36 3.86
N MET A 113 7.97 24.30 3.16
CA MET A 113 7.56 25.35 2.22
C MET A 113 7.32 26.69 2.93
N GLN A 114 6.62 26.68 4.07
CA GLN A 114 6.34 27.90 4.84
C GLN A 114 7.62 28.50 5.43
N GLU A 115 8.45 27.70 6.09
CA GLU A 115 9.70 28.14 6.71
C GLU A 115 10.68 28.78 5.71
N ASN A 116 10.67 28.29 4.47
CA ASN A 116 11.56 28.77 3.42
C ASN A 116 10.92 29.84 2.50
N GLY A 117 9.64 30.15 2.69
CA GLY A 117 8.89 31.13 1.91
C GLY A 117 8.65 30.72 0.46
N TYR A 118 8.27 29.46 0.23
CA TYR A 118 7.98 28.95 -1.12
C TYR A 118 6.77 29.68 -1.73
N PRO A 119 6.90 30.31 -2.92
CA PRO A 119 5.85 31.18 -3.48
C PRO A 119 4.51 30.49 -3.74
N ASP A 120 4.53 29.22 -4.15
CA ASP A 120 3.33 28.48 -4.54
C ASP A 120 2.72 27.64 -3.40
N PHE A 121 3.11 27.91 -2.15
CA PHE A 121 2.67 27.19 -0.96
C PHE A 121 1.14 27.00 -0.89
N GLU A 122 0.36 28.08 -1.03
CA GLU A 122 -1.11 28.02 -0.91
C GLU A 122 -1.75 27.13 -1.97
N SER A 123 -1.23 27.17 -3.20
CA SER A 123 -1.69 26.32 -4.30
C SER A 123 -1.36 24.86 -4.06
N HIS A 124 -0.14 24.59 -3.56
CA HIS A 124 0.32 23.26 -3.21
C HIS A 124 -0.54 22.66 -2.08
N LYS A 125 -0.69 23.39 -0.97
CA LYS A 125 -1.51 22.96 0.17
C LYS A 125 -2.97 22.68 -0.22
N LYS A 126 -3.54 23.46 -1.14
CA LYS A 126 -4.90 23.20 -1.65
C LYS A 126 -5.02 21.84 -2.35
N GLN A 127 -3.97 21.35 -3.00
CA GLN A 127 -3.94 20.01 -3.58
C GLN A 127 -3.92 18.93 -2.49
N HIS A 128 -3.15 19.13 -1.42
CA HIS A 128 -3.15 18.26 -0.24
C HIS A 128 -4.54 18.19 0.39
N ASP A 129 -5.15 19.34 0.69
CA ASP A 129 -6.48 19.41 1.31
C ASP A 129 -7.53 18.69 0.45
N LYS A 130 -7.47 18.84 -0.87
CA LYS A 130 -8.37 18.14 -1.82
C LYS A 130 -8.16 16.63 -1.80
N MET A 131 -6.92 16.16 -1.72
CA MET A 131 -6.61 14.73 -1.64
C MET A 131 -7.15 14.13 -0.35
N ILE A 132 -6.91 14.77 0.79
CA ILE A 132 -7.41 14.32 2.10
C ILE A 132 -8.94 14.26 2.11
N ALA A 133 -9.62 15.28 1.58
CA ALA A 133 -11.07 15.27 1.43
C ALA A 133 -11.55 14.08 0.58
N ARG A 134 -10.89 13.80 -0.56
CA ARG A 134 -11.26 12.67 -1.42
C ARG A 134 -11.08 11.32 -0.73
N VAL A 135 -10.05 11.14 0.12
CA VAL A 135 -9.91 9.92 0.91
C VAL A 135 -11.04 9.78 1.94
N GLY A 136 -11.48 10.89 2.54
CA GLY A 136 -12.66 10.90 3.40
C GLY A 136 -13.94 10.45 2.67
N GLU A 137 -14.12 10.83 1.42
CA GLU A 137 -15.25 10.37 0.59
C GLU A 137 -15.18 8.86 0.31
N VAL A 138 -13.99 8.33 0.04
CA VAL A 138 -13.77 6.90 -0.17
C VAL A 138 -14.16 6.09 1.07
N LEU A 139 -13.86 6.58 2.27
CA LEU A 139 -14.30 5.93 3.52
C LEU A 139 -15.83 5.87 3.61
N ALA A 140 -16.54 6.90 3.14
CA ALA A 140 -18.01 6.88 3.10
C ALA A 140 -18.56 5.97 1.98
N GLU A 141 -17.85 5.82 0.86
CA GLU A 141 -18.15 4.86 -0.21
C GLU A 141 -17.96 3.41 0.28
N TYR A 142 -16.96 3.16 1.14
CA TYR A 142 -16.65 1.85 1.72
C TYR A 142 -17.82 1.26 2.51
N GLU A 143 -18.58 2.09 3.25
CA GLU A 143 -19.77 1.66 3.99
C GLU A 143 -20.90 1.11 3.09
N LYS A 144 -20.86 1.41 1.78
CA LYS A 144 -21.88 0.97 0.82
C LYS A 144 -21.45 -0.24 0.01
N ASP A 145 -20.22 -0.23 -0.49
CA ASP A 145 -19.61 -1.30 -1.28
C ASP A 145 -18.10 -1.33 -1.01
N GLN A 146 -17.69 -2.21 -0.09
CA GLN A 146 -16.32 -2.32 0.40
C GLN A 146 -15.33 -2.64 -0.74
N ASP A 147 -15.63 -3.67 -1.53
CA ASP A 147 -14.74 -4.17 -2.59
C ASP A 147 -14.51 -3.11 -3.68
N THR A 148 -15.58 -2.46 -4.14
CA THR A 148 -15.49 -1.43 -5.19
C THR A 148 -14.78 -0.18 -4.66
N ALA A 149 -15.12 0.26 -3.44
CA ALA A 149 -14.50 1.43 -2.84
C ALA A 149 -12.99 1.25 -2.67
N MET A 150 -12.53 0.11 -2.16
CA MET A 150 -11.09 -0.11 -1.95
C MET A 150 -10.30 -0.21 -3.25
N LYS A 151 -10.86 -0.86 -4.28
CA LYS A 151 -10.22 -0.90 -5.61
C LYS A 151 -10.07 0.50 -6.18
N ASN A 152 -11.13 1.31 -6.11
CA ASN A 152 -11.10 2.70 -6.56
C ASN A 152 -10.12 3.54 -5.74
N ALA A 153 -10.05 3.32 -4.42
CA ALA A 153 -9.12 3.99 -3.51
C ALA A 153 -7.67 3.76 -3.94
N VAL A 154 -7.28 2.51 -4.15
CA VAL A 154 -5.91 2.15 -4.51
C VAL A 154 -5.51 2.76 -5.85
N ILE A 155 -6.39 2.69 -6.86
CA ILE A 155 -6.15 3.28 -8.18
C ILE A 155 -5.95 4.79 -8.05
N TYR A 156 -6.88 5.46 -7.36
CA TYR A 156 -6.84 6.90 -7.17
C TYR A 156 -5.59 7.35 -6.41
N LEU A 157 -5.28 6.73 -5.27
CA LEU A 157 -4.15 7.11 -4.40
C LEU A 157 -2.81 6.93 -5.11
N LYS A 158 -2.65 5.82 -5.83
CA LYS A 158 -1.48 5.56 -6.65
C LYS A 158 -1.30 6.64 -7.72
N ASP A 159 -2.34 6.88 -8.53
CA ASP A 159 -2.24 7.78 -9.67
C ASP A 159 -2.07 9.23 -9.19
N TRP A 160 -2.77 9.63 -8.13
CA TRP A 160 -2.61 10.94 -7.51
C TRP A 160 -1.18 11.14 -7.01
N LEU A 161 -0.65 10.21 -6.21
CA LEU A 161 0.69 10.35 -5.61
C LEU A 161 1.78 10.45 -6.67
N ILE A 162 1.76 9.56 -7.68
CA ILE A 162 2.79 9.57 -8.74
C ILE A 162 2.74 10.88 -9.54
N ASN A 163 1.55 11.38 -9.86
CA ASN A 163 1.40 12.63 -10.61
C ASN A 163 1.77 13.85 -9.75
N HIS A 164 1.42 13.84 -8.46
CA HIS A 164 1.75 14.91 -7.53
C HIS A 164 3.26 15.03 -7.33
N ILE A 165 3.95 13.91 -7.06
CA ILE A 165 5.40 13.86 -6.95
C ILE A 165 6.07 14.40 -8.22
N ASN A 166 5.65 13.91 -9.39
CA ASN A 166 6.31 14.27 -10.64
C ASN A 166 5.98 15.67 -11.17
N GLY A 167 4.97 16.33 -10.62
CA GLY A 167 4.55 17.67 -11.02
C GLY A 167 4.75 18.69 -9.91
N THR A 168 3.87 18.60 -8.92
CA THR A 168 3.74 19.58 -7.84
C THR A 168 4.93 19.57 -6.88
N ASP A 169 5.40 18.38 -6.47
CA ASP A 169 6.51 18.28 -5.51
C ASP A 169 7.83 18.68 -6.15
N LYS A 170 8.09 18.17 -7.36
CA LYS A 170 9.27 18.59 -8.13
C LYS A 170 9.35 20.10 -8.38
N ALA A 171 8.22 20.81 -8.36
CA ALA A 171 8.21 22.26 -8.54
C ALA A 171 8.87 23.02 -7.37
N TYR A 172 8.88 22.47 -6.15
CA TYR A 172 9.59 23.10 -5.02
C TYR A 172 11.06 22.71 -4.92
N SER A 173 11.51 21.65 -5.62
CA SER A 173 12.81 21.01 -5.40
C SER A 173 13.97 22.00 -5.48
N SER A 174 14.11 22.68 -6.62
CA SER A 174 15.20 23.63 -6.84
C SER A 174 15.18 24.78 -5.83
N PHE A 175 13.99 25.22 -5.42
CA PHE A 175 13.82 26.29 -4.45
C PHE A 175 14.30 25.87 -3.06
N LEU A 176 13.81 24.73 -2.55
CA LEU A 176 14.16 24.24 -1.21
C LEU A 176 15.63 23.81 -1.12
N ILE A 177 16.18 23.18 -2.17
CA ILE A 177 17.60 22.82 -2.23
C ILE A 177 18.48 24.08 -2.19
N ALA A 178 18.10 25.15 -2.92
CA ALA A 178 18.82 26.43 -2.88
C ALA A 178 18.80 27.10 -1.49
N LYS A 179 17.82 26.75 -0.64
CA LYS A 179 17.73 27.18 0.76
C LYS A 179 18.47 26.25 1.73
N GLY A 180 19.08 25.17 1.24
CA GLY A 180 19.89 24.25 2.03
C GLY A 180 19.12 23.07 2.62
N VAL A 181 17.85 22.87 2.24
CA VAL A 181 17.06 21.69 2.63
C VAL A 181 17.67 20.43 1.99
N LYS A 182 17.73 19.34 2.76
CA LYS A 182 18.34 18.06 2.35
C LYS A 182 17.45 16.86 2.67
#